data_AF-A0A670XVF8-F1
#
_entry.id   AF-A0A670XVF8-F1
#
_cell.length_a   1.000
_cell.length_b   1.000
_cell.length_c   1.000
_cell.angle_alpha   90.00
_cell.angle_beta   90.00
_cell.angle_gamma   90.00
#
_symmetry.space_group_name_H-M   'P 1'
#
loop_
_entity.id
_entity.type
_entity.pdbx_description
1 polymer ?
#
loop_
_entity_poly.entity_id
_entity_poly.type
_entity_poly.pdbx_seq_one_letter_code
_entity_poly.pdbx_strand_id
1 'polypeptide(L)'
;MKVYGEILEDTDCLRKTWLAGRLGAFTGLVASAYHVALYSPETYLEGLTRVAKSTVTMATLGAVFAASSSVSAELRDAPDDPMNYFIGGCASGIIVGARS
;
A
#
# COMPACT_ATOMS: atom_id res chain seq x y z
N MET A 1 -8.02 12.62 10.26
CA MET A 1 -8.54 12.16 8.95
C MET A 1 -8.59 13.24 7.86
N LYS A 2 -8.78 14.54 8.18
CA LYS A 2 -8.75 15.62 7.17
C LYS A 2 -7.43 15.76 6.40
N VAL A 3 -6.29 15.51 7.07
CA VAL A 3 -4.94 15.56 6.47
C VAL A 3 -4.75 14.59 5.30
N TYR A 4 -5.49 13.47 5.25
CA TYR A 4 -5.39 12.53 4.12
C TYR A 4 -6.15 13.02 2.88
N GLY A 5 -7.25 13.75 3.06
CA GLY A 5 -8.06 14.27 1.96
C GLY A 5 -7.30 15.34 1.17
N GLU A 6 -6.67 16.29 1.88
CA GLU A 6 -5.94 17.39 1.22
C GLU A 6 -4.67 16.93 0.49
N ILE A 7 -4.02 15.85 0.94
CA ILE A 7 -2.88 15.25 0.20
C ILE A 7 -3.38 14.43 -1.02
N LEU A 8 -4.64 13.98 -0.99
CA LEU A 8 -5.23 13.25 -2.11
C LEU A 8 -5.69 14.14 -3.25
N GLU A 9 -5.96 15.42 -2.96
CA GLU A 9 -6.36 16.49 -3.90
C GLU A 9 -5.15 17.15 -4.60
N ASP A 10 -3.94 17.05 -4.03
CA ASP A 10 -2.71 17.56 -4.65
C ASP A 10 -2.32 16.68 -5.86
N THR A 11 -2.18 17.29 -7.04
CA THR A 11 -1.98 16.62 -8.35
C THR A 11 -0.64 15.84 -8.46
N ASP A 12 0.19 15.84 -7.42
CA ASP A 12 1.46 15.10 -7.38
C ASP A 12 1.23 13.59 -7.12
N CYS A 13 0.93 12.85 -8.19
CA CYS A 13 0.80 11.38 -8.20
C CYS A 13 2.00 10.66 -7.54
N LEU A 14 3.22 11.18 -7.72
CA LEU A 14 4.45 10.67 -7.09
C LEU A 14 4.48 10.86 -5.57
N ARG A 15 3.99 12.00 -5.07
CA ARG A 15 3.95 12.27 -3.62
C ARG A 15 2.90 11.39 -2.95
N LYS A 16 1.73 11.25 -3.58
CA LYS A 16 0.63 10.42 -3.11
C LYS A 16 1.01 8.94 -3.04
N THR A 17 1.67 8.43 -4.09
CA THR A 17 2.20 7.06 -4.12
C THR A 17 3.25 6.81 -3.06
N TRP A 18 4.19 7.73 -2.87
CA TRP A 18 5.21 7.60 -1.84
C TRP A 18 4.63 7.63 -0.42
N LEU A 19 3.66 8.50 -0.15
CA LEU A 19 3.00 8.58 1.17
C LEU A 19 2.16 7.33 1.45
N ALA A 20 1.37 6.88 0.49
CA ALA A 20 0.58 5.66 0.60
C ALA A 20 1.46 4.42 0.75
N GLY A 21 2.59 4.37 0.04
CA GLY A 21 3.61 3.34 0.20
C GLY A 21 4.20 3.32 1.61
N ARG A 22 4.47 4.49 2.22
CA ARG A 22 4.92 4.59 3.62
C ARG A 22 3.86 4.09 4.59
N LEU A 23 2.58 4.43 4.41
CA LEU A 23 1.52 3.85 5.23
C LEU A 23 1.43 2.34 5.10
N GLY A 24 1.52 1.83 3.86
CA GLY A 24 1.56 0.40 3.59
C GLY A 24 2.73 -0.27 4.30
N ALA A 25 3.91 0.36 4.29
CA ALA A 25 5.07 -0.13 5.03
C ALA A 25 4.84 -0.13 6.55
N PHE A 26 4.29 0.95 7.11
CA PHE A 26 4.02 1.02 8.55
C PHE A 26 3.02 -0.04 9.00
N THR A 27 1.91 -0.20 8.27
CA THR A 27 0.90 -1.23 8.56
C THR A 27 1.47 -2.64 8.38
N GLY A 28 2.29 -2.85 7.34
CA GLY A 28 3.02 -4.10 7.14
C GLY A 28 4.00 -4.43 8.26
N LEU A 29 4.73 -3.44 8.78
CA LEU A 29 5.69 -3.63 9.87
C LEU A 29 4.96 -3.95 11.18
N VAL A 30 3.88 -3.24 11.51
CA VAL A 30 3.05 -3.54 12.68
C VAL A 30 2.48 -4.96 12.59
N ALA A 31 1.88 -5.31 11.44
CA ALA A 31 1.35 -6.66 11.23
C ALA A 31 2.43 -7.74 11.35
N SER A 32 3.64 -7.45 10.84
CA SER A 32 4.78 -8.37 10.92
C SER A 32 5.30 -8.52 12.35
N ALA A 33 5.32 -7.44 13.13
CA ALA A 33 5.69 -7.48 14.55
C ALA A 33 4.73 -8.37 15.35
N TYR A 34 3.41 -8.24 15.11
CA TYR A 34 2.42 -9.15 15.68
C TYR A 34 2.61 -10.60 15.21
N HIS A 35 2.89 -10.81 13.92
CA HIS A 35 3.11 -12.14 13.37
C HIS A 35 4.33 -12.83 13.99
N VAL A 36 5.44 -12.12 14.23
CA VAL A 36 6.62 -12.66 14.89
C VAL A 36 6.38 -12.89 16.39
N ALA A 37 5.62 -12.02 17.05
CA ALA A 37 5.27 -12.19 18.46
C ALA A 37 4.37 -13.42 18.71
N LEU A 38 3.45 -13.72 17.79
CA LEU A 38 2.53 -14.86 17.88
C LEU A 38 3.17 -16.17 17.35
N TYR A 39 4.02 -16.09 16.33
CA TYR A 39 4.74 -17.21 15.75
C TYR A 39 6.24 -16.97 15.84
N SER A 40 6.86 -17.49 16.89
CA SER A 40 8.31 -17.39 17.09
C SER A 40 9.06 -18.13 15.97
N PRO A 41 9.89 -17.44 15.18
CA PRO A 41 10.72 -18.09 14.19
C PRO A 41 11.87 -18.86 14.86
N GLU A 42 12.26 -20.00 14.30
CA GLU A 42 13.38 -20.79 14.84
C GLU A 42 14.74 -20.10 14.60
N THR A 43 14.80 -19.15 13.64
CA THR A 43 16.02 -18.42 13.28
C THR A 43 15.76 -16.92 13.07
N TYR A 44 16.65 -16.07 13.61
CA TYR A 44 16.56 -14.60 13.48
C TYR A 44 16.58 -14.10 12.03
N LEU A 45 17.40 -14.70 11.16
CA LEU A 45 17.48 -14.34 9.74
C LEU A 45 16.18 -14.65 8.97
N GLU A 46 15.53 -15.74 9.32
CA GLU A 46 14.26 -16.15 8.72
C GLU A 46 13.12 -15.23 9.18
N GLY A 47 13.12 -14.86 10.46
CA GLY A 47 12.23 -13.82 10.99
C GLY A 47 12.41 -12.48 10.27
N LEU A 48 13.66 -12.02 10.11
CA LEU A 48 13.95 -10.75 9.45
C LEU A 48 13.54 -10.75 7.98
N THR A 49 13.89 -11.79 7.23
CA THR A 49 13.50 -11.89 5.81
C THR A 49 11.99 -12.01 5.64
N ARG A 50 11.29 -12.67 6.56
CA ARG A 50 9.83 -12.73 6.56
C ARG A 50 9.19 -11.36 6.80
N VAL A 51 9.64 -10.65 7.84
CA VAL A 51 9.19 -9.29 8.17
C VAL A 51 9.48 -8.32 7.02
N ALA A 52 10.66 -8.42 6.41
CA ALA A 52 11.02 -7.59 5.27
C ALA A 52 10.12 -7.88 4.07
N LYS A 53 9.86 -9.15 3.74
CA LYS A 53 8.96 -9.53 2.65
C LYS A 53 7.55 -9.01 2.88
N SER A 54 6.94 -9.23 4.05
CA SER A 54 5.58 -8.77 4.35
C SER A 54 5.47 -7.23 4.34
N THR A 55 6.47 -6.53 4.89
CA THR A 55 6.51 -5.07 4.89
C THR A 55 6.63 -4.51 3.48
N VAL A 56 7.52 -5.07 2.66
CA VAL A 56 7.69 -4.66 1.25
C VAL A 56 6.42 -4.94 0.46
N THR A 57 5.78 -6.10 0.66
CA THR A 57 4.50 -6.40 0.00
C THR A 57 3.47 -5.34 0.36
N MET A 58 3.21 -5.07 1.64
CA MET A 58 2.22 -4.07 2.04
C MET A 58 2.56 -2.66 1.56
N ALA A 59 3.85 -2.27 1.54
CA ALA A 59 4.30 -1.01 0.95
C ALA A 59 3.98 -0.94 -0.55
N THR A 60 4.22 -2.02 -1.29
CA THR A 60 3.90 -2.08 -2.72
C THR A 60 2.40 -2.01 -2.98
N LEU A 61 1.57 -2.60 -2.12
CA LEU A 61 0.11 -2.49 -2.25
C LEU A 61 -0.38 -1.05 -2.07
N GLY A 62 0.11 -0.35 -1.05
CA GLY A 62 -0.22 1.06 -0.83
C GLY A 62 0.23 1.94 -2.00
N ALA A 63 1.42 1.69 -2.54
CA ALA A 63 1.94 2.42 -3.70
C ALA A 63 1.12 2.14 -4.97
N VAL A 64 0.81 0.87 -5.26
CA VAL A 64 0.02 0.49 -6.45
C VAL A 64 -1.40 1.03 -6.37
N PHE A 65 -2.05 0.93 -5.21
CA PHE A 65 -3.39 1.48 -4.97
C PHE A 65 -3.42 2.99 -5.26
N ALA A 66 -2.45 3.74 -4.71
CA ALA A 66 -2.37 5.17 -4.92
C ALA A 66 -2.01 5.53 -6.37
N ALA A 67 -1.10 4.81 -7.01
CA ALA A 67 -0.69 5.08 -8.40
C ALA A 67 -1.87 4.90 -9.34
N SER A 68 -2.51 3.73 -9.26
CA SER A 68 -3.63 3.36 -10.13
C SER A 68 -4.87 4.23 -9.90
N SER A 69 -5.19 4.60 -8.67
CA SER A 69 -6.29 5.54 -8.40
C SER A 69 -6.00 6.95 -8.94
N SER A 70 -4.76 7.43 -8.83
CA SER A 70 -4.34 8.73 -9.37
C SER A 70 -4.41 8.75 -10.91
N VAL A 71 -3.86 7.73 -11.56
CA VAL A 71 -3.91 7.58 -13.03
C VAL A 71 -5.36 7.46 -13.52
N SER A 72 -6.21 6.73 -12.79
CA SER A 72 -7.63 6.60 -13.15
C SER A 72 -8.38 7.93 -13.04
N ALA A 73 -8.05 8.75 -12.04
CA ALA A 73 -8.62 10.08 -11.86
C ALA A 73 -8.22 11.04 -12.98
N GLU A 74 -6.94 11.05 -13.38
CA GLU A 74 -6.45 11.86 -14.50
C GLU A 74 -7.06 11.45 -15.85
N LEU A 75 -7.20 10.14 -16.11
CA LEU A 75 -7.76 9.65 -17.36
C LEU A 75 -9.26 9.94 -17.53
N ARG A 76 -10.00 10.12 -16.44
CA ARG A 76 -11.46 10.34 -16.45
C ARG A 76 -11.88 11.78 -16.19
N ASP A 77 -10.94 12.67 -15.90
CA ASP A 77 -11.22 14.06 -15.47
C ASP A 77 -12.26 14.13 -14.33
N ALA A 78 -12.30 13.08 -13.51
CA ALA A 78 -13.34 12.86 -12.50
C ALA A 78 -12.66 12.45 -11.17
N PRO A 79 -12.06 13.42 -10.44
CA PRO A 79 -11.22 13.13 -9.28
C PRO A 79 -11.99 12.53 -8.09
N ASP A 80 -13.25 12.92 -7.91
CA ASP A 80 -14.09 12.49 -6.77
C ASP A 80 -14.86 11.19 -7.01
N ASP A 81 -14.67 10.54 -8.16
CA ASP A 81 -15.42 9.35 -8.50
C ASP A 81 -14.91 8.13 -7.68
N PRO A 82 -15.76 7.48 -6.87
CA PRO A 82 -15.38 6.32 -6.07
C PRO A 82 -14.85 5.15 -6.92
N MET A 83 -15.18 5.12 -8.21
CA MET A 83 -14.69 4.11 -9.14
C MET A 83 -13.16 4.12 -9.31
N ASN A 84 -12.50 5.26 -9.09
CA ASN A 84 -11.03 5.36 -9.15
C ASN A 84 -10.35 4.57 -8.03
N TYR A 85 -10.94 4.60 -6.82
CA TYR A 85 -10.46 3.80 -5.69
C TYR A 85 -10.75 2.31 -5.86
N PHE A 86 -11.86 1.97 -6.53
CA PHE A 86 -12.19 0.59 -6.86
C PHE A 86 -11.14 -0.03 -7.81
N ILE A 87 -10.78 0.70 -8.87
CA ILE A 87 -9.72 0.26 -9.79
C ILE A 87 -8.39 0.10 -9.05
N GLY A 88 -8.06 1.02 -8.15
CA GLY A 88 -6.83 0.90 -7.39
C GLY A 88 -6.82 -0.25 -6.39
N GLY A 89 -7.96 -0.55 -5.78
CA GLY A 89 -8.17 -1.73 -4.96
C GLY A 89 -7.94 -3.02 -5.75
N CYS A 90 -8.59 -3.15 -6.91
CA CYS A 90 -8.42 -4.30 -7.80
C CYS A 90 -6.97 -4.47 -8.26
N ALA A 91 -6.30 -3.38 -8.66
CA ALA A 91 -4.90 -3.42 -9.06
C ALA A 91 -4.00 -3.90 -7.91
N SER A 92 -4.19 -3.39 -6.70
CA SER A 92 -3.46 -3.85 -5.53
C SER A 92 -3.72 -5.34 -5.23
N GLY A 93 -4.96 -5.82 -5.36
CA GLY A 93 -5.32 -7.23 -5.15
C GLY A 93 -4.64 -8.18 -6.14
N ILE A 94 -4.52 -7.80 -7.40
CA ILE A 94 -3.78 -8.57 -8.41
C ILE A 94 -2.29 -8.68 -8.01
N ILE A 95 -1.71 -7.59 -7.51
CA ILE A 95 -0.31 -7.58 -7.06
C ILE A 95 -0.11 -8.44 -5.81
N VAL A 96 -1.07 -8.51 -4.88
CA VAL A 96 -1.03 -9.51 -3.79
C VAL A 96 -0.98 -10.91 -4.37
N GLY A 97 -1.90 -11.23 -5.29
CA GLY A 97 -2.00 -12.56 -5.90
C GLY A 97 -0.74 -12.97 -6.68
N ALA A 98 -0.05 -12.01 -7.30
CA ALA A 98 1.21 -12.26 -7.98
C ALA A 98 2.42 -12.42 -7.03
N ARG A 99 2.29 -11.96 -5.78
CA ARG A 99 3.33 -12.02 -4.74
C ARG A 99 3.16 -13.22 -3.79
N SER A 100 1.98 -13.83 -3.74
CA SER A 100 1.63 -15.02 -2.94
C SER A 100 2.13 -16.32 -3.54
#